data_AF-A0A560F4U1-F1
#
_entry.id   AF-A0A560F4U1-F1
#
_cell.length_a   1.000
_cell.length_b   1.000
_cell.length_c   1.000
_cell.angle_alpha   90.00
_cell.angle_beta   90.00
_cell.angle_gamma   90.00
#
_symmetry.space_group_name_H-M   'P 1'
#
loop_
_entity.id
_entity.type
_entity.pdbx_description
1 polymer ?
#
loop_
_entity_poly.entity_id
_entity_poly.type
_entity_poly.pdbx_seq_one_letter_code
_entity_poly.pdbx_strand_id
1 'polypeptide(L)'
;MAFDKDGWAVDPKITVARRPNLAHGRMTTVSGIIVHQTGAPTASSTLNSYLQDGANGAHFLIDKNGDIYQTGSVFWRQWHVGKLKPRCMLEKRCTPVEVKNFAHMTYAEINSYETQKAVPDRYPSNDDSIGIELVGAPTGTAPNQGYETVTAEQNASLAWLVKELTEKFGVPMTEVFRHPAVSRKNEHEAESARW
;
A
#
# COMPACT_ATOMS: atom_id res chain seq x y z
N MET A 1 -13.26 -7.95 -11.39
CA MET A 1 -11.96 -8.26 -12.00
C MET A 1 -11.59 -9.71 -11.75
N ALA A 2 -11.09 -10.41 -12.77
CA ALA A 2 -10.58 -11.79 -12.65
C ALA A 2 -9.05 -11.80 -12.51
N PHE A 3 -8.53 -12.88 -11.93
CA PHE A 3 -7.09 -13.15 -11.85
C PHE A 3 -6.81 -14.54 -12.39
N ASP A 4 -5.70 -14.70 -13.10
CA ASP A 4 -5.22 -16.00 -13.53
C ASP A 4 -4.67 -16.83 -12.33
N LYS A 5 -4.25 -18.07 -12.62
CA LYS A 5 -3.71 -18.99 -11.61
C LYS A 5 -2.45 -18.47 -10.90
N ASP A 6 -1.75 -17.51 -11.50
CA ASP A 6 -0.50 -16.96 -11.01
C ASP A 6 -0.71 -15.59 -10.35
N GLY A 7 -1.96 -15.10 -10.26
CA GLY A 7 -2.32 -13.85 -9.60
C GLY A 7 -2.13 -12.60 -10.47
N TRP A 8 -2.15 -12.75 -11.80
CA TRP A 8 -2.18 -11.61 -12.73
C TRP A 8 -3.62 -11.29 -13.14
N ALA A 9 -3.96 -10.01 -13.13
CA ALA A 9 -5.27 -9.53 -13.52
C ALA A 9 -5.54 -9.84 -14.99
N VAL A 10 -6.77 -10.25 -15.26
CA VAL A 10 -7.29 -10.49 -16.61
C VAL A 10 -8.36 -9.44 -16.86
N ASP A 11 -7.91 -8.21 -17.16
CA ASP A 11 -8.78 -7.05 -17.38
C ASP A 11 -8.15 -6.10 -18.41
N PRO A 12 -8.89 -5.62 -19.43
CA PRO A 12 -8.34 -4.71 -20.44
C PRO A 12 -7.90 -3.34 -19.91
N LYS A 13 -8.33 -2.94 -18.70
CA LYS A 13 -7.88 -1.70 -18.06
C LYS A 13 -6.49 -1.82 -17.43
N ILE A 14 -5.95 -3.04 -17.32
CA ILE A 14 -4.69 -3.31 -16.61
C ILE A 14 -3.64 -3.82 -17.57
N THR A 15 -2.53 -3.10 -17.63
CA THR A 15 -1.32 -3.56 -18.34
C THR A 15 -0.43 -4.33 -17.38
N VAL A 16 -0.10 -5.58 -17.71
CA VAL A 16 0.83 -6.37 -16.89
C VAL A 16 2.28 -5.94 -17.17
N ALA A 17 2.93 -5.35 -16.16
CA ALA A 17 4.30 -4.89 -16.20
C ALA A 17 5.15 -5.62 -15.15
N ARG A 18 5.38 -6.93 -15.35
CA ARG A 18 5.99 -7.82 -14.35
C ARG A 18 7.33 -7.28 -13.82
N ARG A 19 7.48 -7.24 -12.49
CA ARG A 19 8.71 -6.88 -11.77
C ARG A 19 9.06 -8.00 -10.79
N PRO A 20 9.86 -9.00 -11.22
CA PRO A 20 10.13 -10.19 -10.40
C PRO A 20 10.84 -9.86 -9.08
N ASN A 21 11.61 -8.77 -9.03
CA ASN A 21 12.34 -8.35 -7.84
C ASN A 21 11.45 -7.80 -6.70
N LEU A 22 10.15 -7.63 -6.97
CA LEU A 22 9.17 -7.30 -5.93
C LEU A 22 8.62 -8.55 -5.20
N ALA A 23 8.92 -9.75 -5.68
CA ALA A 23 8.40 -10.99 -5.12
C ALA A 23 9.17 -11.40 -3.85
N HIS A 24 8.67 -10.96 -2.68
CA HIS A 24 9.35 -11.13 -1.38
C HIS A 24 8.79 -12.28 -0.53
N GLY A 25 8.13 -13.26 -1.15
CA GLY A 25 7.50 -14.40 -0.49
C GLY A 25 6.03 -14.57 -0.86
N ARG A 26 5.44 -15.72 -0.55
CA ARG A 26 4.04 -16.00 -0.90
C ARG A 26 3.09 -15.30 0.06
N MET A 27 2.08 -14.64 -0.50
CA MET A 27 0.95 -14.05 0.22
C MET A 27 -0.29 -14.92 -0.04
N THR A 28 -0.91 -15.40 1.03
CA THR A 28 -2.03 -16.36 0.95
C THR A 28 -3.38 -15.74 1.31
N THR A 29 -3.37 -14.52 1.82
CA THR A 29 -4.58 -13.79 2.22
C THR A 29 -4.40 -12.32 1.86
N VAL A 30 -5.49 -11.67 1.48
CA VAL A 30 -5.56 -10.22 1.29
C VAL A 30 -6.55 -9.69 2.30
N SER A 31 -6.04 -8.98 3.30
CA SER A 31 -6.83 -8.42 4.41
C SER A 31 -6.98 -6.91 4.32
N GLY A 32 -6.27 -6.25 3.41
CA GLY A 32 -6.40 -4.81 3.20
C GLY A 32 -5.73 -4.29 1.93
N ILE A 33 -5.92 -2.99 1.69
CA ILE A 33 -5.33 -2.26 0.56
C ILE A 33 -4.65 -1.00 1.10
N ILE A 34 -3.40 -0.76 0.70
CA ILE A 34 -2.63 0.41 1.10
C ILE A 34 -2.34 1.28 -0.12
N VAL A 35 -2.76 2.55 -0.05
CA VAL A 35 -2.60 3.55 -1.11
C VAL A 35 -1.39 4.43 -0.80
N HIS A 36 -0.56 4.62 -1.83
CA HIS A 36 0.74 5.28 -1.77
C HIS A 36 0.86 6.37 -2.84
N GLN A 37 1.87 7.24 -2.69
CA GLN A 37 2.43 8.01 -3.80
C GLN A 37 3.91 7.67 -3.97
N THR A 38 4.35 7.50 -5.22
CA THR A 38 5.67 6.94 -5.55
C THR A 38 6.85 7.80 -5.10
N GLY A 39 6.64 9.12 -4.97
CA GLY A 39 7.73 10.08 -4.84
C GLY A 39 8.55 10.25 -6.13
N ALA A 40 8.06 9.75 -7.25
CA ALA A 40 8.70 9.84 -8.56
C ALA A 40 7.79 10.56 -9.57
N PRO A 41 8.35 11.33 -10.51
CA PRO A 41 7.56 12.18 -11.40
C PRO A 41 6.87 11.42 -12.55
N THR A 42 7.30 10.18 -12.84
CA THR A 42 6.82 9.39 -13.99
C THR A 42 6.65 7.91 -13.66
N ALA A 43 5.74 7.23 -14.36
CA ALA A 43 5.61 5.78 -14.27
C ALA A 43 6.91 5.06 -14.67
N SER A 44 7.57 5.47 -15.75
CA SER A 44 8.83 4.87 -16.18
C SER A 44 9.92 4.91 -15.11
N SER A 45 10.07 6.03 -14.39
CA SER A 45 11.04 6.14 -13.29
C SER A 45 10.73 5.13 -12.18
N THR A 46 9.46 5.05 -11.78
CA THR A 46 8.98 4.11 -10.76
C THR A 46 9.17 2.66 -11.20
N LEU A 47 8.74 2.33 -12.41
CA LEU A 47 8.85 1.00 -12.98
C LEU A 47 10.31 0.54 -13.13
N ASN A 48 11.24 1.46 -13.39
CA ASN A 48 12.66 1.16 -13.47
C ASN A 48 13.29 0.93 -12.09
N SER A 49 12.82 1.61 -11.04
CA SER A 49 13.33 1.39 -9.68
C SER A 49 12.97 -0.01 -9.16
N TYR A 50 11.84 -0.56 -9.58
CA TYR A 50 11.42 -1.93 -9.24
C TYR A 50 12.27 -3.03 -9.89
N LEU A 51 13.21 -2.68 -10.78
CA LEU A 51 14.17 -3.63 -11.35
C LEU A 51 15.41 -3.83 -10.46
N GLN A 52 15.57 -3.05 -9.39
CA GLN A 52 16.69 -3.22 -8.46
C GLN A 52 16.49 -4.48 -7.61
N ASP A 53 17.58 -5.14 -7.23
CA ASP A 53 17.52 -6.29 -6.32
C ASP A 53 17.06 -5.84 -4.93
N GLY A 54 16.12 -6.57 -4.34
CA GLY A 54 15.55 -6.19 -3.04
C GLY A 54 14.69 -4.92 -3.08
N ALA A 55 14.18 -4.52 -4.25
CA ALA A 55 13.37 -3.32 -4.41
C ALA A 55 12.13 -3.35 -3.51
N ASN A 56 11.82 -2.19 -2.93
CA ASN A 56 10.50 -1.88 -2.41
C ASN A 56 9.58 -1.52 -3.58
N GLY A 57 8.30 -1.82 -3.45
CA GLY A 57 7.30 -1.47 -4.45
C GLY A 57 5.93 -2.06 -4.15
N ALA A 58 4.95 -1.62 -4.93
CA ALA A 58 3.54 -1.97 -4.79
C ALA A 58 3.06 -2.92 -5.89
N HIS A 59 1.83 -3.42 -5.77
CA HIS A 59 1.28 -4.47 -6.63
C HIS A 59 0.74 -3.86 -7.92
N PHE A 60 0.22 -2.64 -7.76
CA PHE A 60 -0.30 -1.82 -8.82
C PHE A 60 0.38 -0.44 -8.80
N LEU A 61 0.56 0.11 -9.99
CA LEU A 61 1.01 1.47 -10.23
C LEU A 61 -0.01 2.17 -11.13
N ILE A 62 -0.40 3.39 -10.80
CA ILE A 62 -1.30 4.22 -11.59
C ILE A 62 -0.55 5.46 -12.05
N ASP A 63 -0.36 5.60 -13.36
CA ASP A 63 0.30 6.76 -13.96
C ASP A 63 -0.62 8.00 -13.92
N LYS A 64 -0.05 9.19 -14.16
CA LYS A 64 -0.76 10.47 -14.08
C LYS A 64 -1.97 10.56 -15.03
N ASN A 65 -1.95 9.81 -16.13
CA ASN A 65 -3.05 9.71 -17.10
C ASN A 65 -4.12 8.67 -16.73
N GLY A 66 -3.98 7.96 -15.60
CA GLY A 66 -4.89 6.91 -15.16
C GLY A 66 -4.55 5.50 -15.65
N ASP A 67 -3.49 5.31 -16.45
CA ASP A 67 -3.09 3.97 -16.87
C ASP A 67 -2.69 3.12 -15.66
N ILE A 68 -3.25 1.91 -15.58
CA ILE A 68 -3.03 0.98 -14.48
C ILE A 68 -2.05 -0.10 -14.93
N TYR A 69 -0.97 -0.25 -14.17
CA TYR A 69 0.01 -1.30 -14.35
C TYR A 69 -0.05 -2.27 -13.17
N GLN A 70 -0.12 -3.57 -13.44
CA GLN A 70 0.16 -4.56 -12.42
C GLN A 70 1.63 -4.97 -12.47
N THR A 71 2.35 -4.73 -11.39
CA THR A 71 3.80 -4.91 -11.29
C THR A 71 4.18 -6.18 -10.56
N GLY A 72 3.34 -6.65 -9.64
CA GLY A 72 3.49 -7.93 -8.95
C GLY A 72 2.19 -8.71 -8.88
N SER A 73 2.33 -10.03 -8.77
CA SER A 73 1.19 -10.92 -8.55
C SER A 73 0.57 -10.65 -7.17
N VAL A 74 -0.77 -10.67 -7.11
CA VAL A 74 -1.53 -10.56 -5.85
C VAL A 74 -1.37 -11.76 -4.91
N PHE A 75 -0.62 -12.79 -5.32
CA PHE A 75 -0.27 -13.95 -4.47
C PHE A 75 1.15 -13.85 -3.89
N TRP A 76 1.81 -12.72 -4.08
CA TRP A 76 3.15 -12.49 -3.58
C TRP A 76 3.17 -11.26 -2.68
N ARG A 77 3.81 -11.43 -1.52
CA ARG A 77 4.17 -10.32 -0.66
C ARG A 77 5.11 -9.40 -1.41
N GLN A 78 4.85 -8.11 -1.29
CA GLN A 78 5.78 -7.06 -1.69
C GLN A 78 6.10 -6.19 -0.50
N TRP A 79 7.18 -5.41 -0.60
CA TRP A 79 7.59 -4.51 0.47
C TRP A 79 7.13 -3.09 0.14
N HIS A 80 5.98 -2.68 0.70
CA HIS A 80 5.43 -1.33 0.50
C HIS A 80 5.03 -0.63 1.82
N VAL A 81 4.68 -1.37 2.88
CA VAL A 81 4.19 -0.81 4.17
C VAL A 81 5.32 -0.46 5.14
N GLY A 82 6.24 -1.40 5.36
CA GLY A 82 7.23 -1.30 6.44
C GLY A 82 6.65 -1.61 7.82
N LYS A 83 7.18 -0.97 8.88
CA LYS A 83 6.82 -1.26 10.27
C LYS A 83 5.47 -0.64 10.65
N LEU A 84 4.57 -1.46 11.18
CA LEU A 84 3.22 -1.02 11.55
C LEU A 84 3.21 -0.03 12.72
N LYS A 85 2.23 0.88 12.69
CA LYS A 85 1.77 1.66 13.84
C LYS A 85 0.82 0.82 14.71
N PRO A 86 0.74 1.10 16.02
CA PRO A 86 -0.17 0.38 16.92
C PRO A 86 -1.60 0.86 16.67
N ARG A 87 -2.40 0.09 15.92
CA ARG A 87 -3.73 0.54 15.44
C ARG A 87 -4.63 1.02 16.57
N CYS A 88 -4.66 0.29 17.68
CA CYS A 88 -5.50 0.63 18.81
C CYS A 88 -5.18 2.02 19.41
N MET A 89 -3.94 2.52 19.28
CA MET A 89 -3.56 3.84 19.81
C MET A 89 -4.16 4.94 18.95
N LEU A 90 -4.12 4.75 17.62
CA LEU A 90 -4.63 5.70 16.64
C LEU A 90 -6.16 5.76 16.70
N GLU A 91 -6.80 4.60 16.89
CA GLU A 91 -8.25 4.49 17.05
C GLU A 91 -8.74 4.70 18.49
N LYS A 92 -7.83 5.01 19.44
CA LYS A 92 -8.12 5.25 20.86
C LYS A 92 -8.91 4.12 21.54
N ARG A 93 -8.60 2.88 21.18
CA ARG A 93 -9.23 1.66 21.72
C ARG A 93 -8.26 0.71 22.45
N CYS A 94 -7.00 1.11 22.65
CA CYS A 94 -6.06 0.29 23.41
C CYS A 94 -6.52 0.13 24.86
N THR A 95 -6.18 -1.02 25.44
CA THR A 95 -6.27 -1.20 26.89
C THR A 95 -5.27 -0.30 27.63
N PRO A 96 -5.51 0.04 28.91
CA PRO A 96 -4.53 0.79 29.71
C PRO A 96 -3.15 0.11 29.78
N VAL A 97 -3.12 -1.22 29.74
CA VAL A 97 -1.88 -2.03 29.70
C VAL A 97 -1.13 -1.82 28.39
N GLU A 98 -1.82 -1.89 27.24
CA GLU A 98 -1.23 -1.61 25.93
C GLU A 98 -0.68 -0.18 25.85
N VAL A 99 -1.44 0.82 26.32
CA VAL A 99 -0.97 2.22 26.34
C VAL A 99 0.33 2.35 27.12
N LYS A 100 0.39 1.75 28.33
CA LYS A 100 1.59 1.78 29.16
C LYS A 100 2.76 1.06 28.49
N ASN A 101 2.51 -0.08 27.86
CA ASN A 101 3.56 -0.85 27.18
C ASN A 101 4.13 -0.08 25.98
N PHE A 102 3.26 0.46 25.12
CA PHE A 102 3.69 1.18 23.92
C PHE A 102 4.46 2.46 24.21
N ALA A 103 4.27 3.08 25.39
CA ALA A 103 5.05 4.25 25.80
C ALA A 103 6.56 3.95 25.97
N HIS A 104 6.93 2.69 26.13
CA HIS A 104 8.32 2.26 26.37
C HIS A 104 8.91 1.41 25.25
N MET A 105 8.11 1.06 24.24
CA MET A 105 8.54 0.23 23.12
C MET A 105 9.13 1.05 21.97
N THR A 106 10.19 0.52 21.36
CA THR A 106 10.70 0.96 20.07
C THR A 106 9.73 0.61 18.95
N TYR A 107 9.92 1.20 17.76
CA TYR A 107 9.05 0.90 16.60
C TYR A 107 9.20 -0.53 16.09
N ALA A 108 10.36 -1.15 16.32
CA ALA A 108 10.55 -2.56 16.01
C ALA A 108 9.73 -3.44 16.96
N GLU A 109 9.75 -3.14 18.25
CA GLU A 109 8.96 -3.88 19.26
C GLU A 109 7.46 -3.70 19.04
N ILE A 110 6.99 -2.48 18.74
CA ILE A 110 5.59 -2.23 18.37
C ILE A 110 5.20 -3.04 17.13
N ASN A 111 6.03 -3.06 16.09
CA ASN A 111 5.75 -3.85 14.90
C ASN A 111 5.67 -5.35 15.23
N SER A 112 6.62 -5.87 16.02
CA SER A 112 6.62 -7.28 16.45
C SER A 112 5.39 -7.61 17.30
N TYR A 113 4.86 -6.65 18.06
CA TYR A 113 3.62 -6.82 18.82
C TYR A 113 2.39 -6.81 17.91
N GLU A 114 2.28 -5.83 17.01
CA GLU A 114 1.13 -5.72 16.09
C GLU A 114 1.05 -6.93 15.16
N THR A 115 2.17 -7.40 14.61
CA THR A 115 2.21 -8.56 13.70
C THR A 115 1.71 -9.88 14.31
N GLN A 116 1.58 -9.97 15.63
CA GLN A 116 0.97 -11.12 16.31
C GLN A 116 -0.57 -11.04 16.35
N LYS A 117 -1.15 -9.88 16.06
CA LYS A 117 -2.61 -9.66 16.06
C LYS A 117 -3.19 -10.04 14.70
N ALA A 118 -4.47 -10.42 14.70
CA ALA A 118 -5.25 -10.56 13.48
C ALA A 118 -5.68 -9.18 12.93
N VAL A 119 -6.00 -9.09 11.64
CA VAL A 119 -6.81 -7.98 11.11
C VAL A 119 -8.27 -8.25 11.52
N PRO A 120 -9.03 -7.26 12.05
CA PRO A 120 -8.74 -5.82 12.09
C PRO A 120 -8.14 -5.29 13.40
N ASP A 121 -7.66 -6.14 14.31
CA ASP A 121 -7.05 -5.67 15.56
C ASP A 121 -5.74 -4.91 15.33
N ARG A 122 -5.00 -5.25 14.28
CA ARG A 122 -3.90 -4.45 13.69
C ARG A 122 -4.27 -3.90 12.33
N TYR A 123 -3.40 -3.04 11.78
CA TYR A 123 -3.48 -2.66 10.36
C TYR A 123 -2.99 -3.81 9.44
N PRO A 124 -3.46 -3.87 8.19
CA PRO A 124 -2.88 -4.70 7.14
C PRO A 124 -1.40 -4.36 6.92
N SER A 125 -0.60 -5.36 6.55
CA SER A 125 0.86 -5.31 6.45
C SER A 125 1.34 -5.80 5.08
N ASN A 126 2.66 -5.83 4.85
CA ASN A 126 3.22 -6.46 3.66
C ASN A 126 2.77 -7.93 3.49
N ASP A 127 2.51 -8.65 4.59
CA ASP A 127 2.19 -10.09 4.57
C ASP A 127 0.77 -10.39 4.10
N ASP A 128 -0.12 -9.39 4.09
CA ASP A 128 -1.55 -9.57 3.88
C ASP A 128 -2.25 -8.33 3.29
N SER A 129 -1.55 -7.50 2.51
CA SER A 129 -2.16 -6.36 1.84
C SER A 129 -1.68 -6.17 0.42
N ILE A 130 -2.55 -5.54 -0.37
CA ILE A 130 -2.23 -5.08 -1.72
C ILE A 130 -1.82 -3.61 -1.65
N GLY A 131 -0.64 -3.30 -2.18
CA GLY A 131 -0.18 -1.92 -2.38
C GLY A 131 -0.63 -1.37 -3.73
N ILE A 132 -1.09 -0.11 -3.73
CA ILE A 132 -1.36 0.68 -4.95
C ILE A 132 -0.55 1.97 -4.88
N GLU A 133 0.35 2.19 -5.83
CA GLU A 133 1.15 3.41 -5.94
C GLU A 133 0.59 4.35 -7.01
N LEU A 134 0.42 5.62 -6.65
CA LEU A 134 0.05 6.70 -7.57
C LEU A 134 1.32 7.47 -7.96
N VAL A 135 1.61 7.61 -9.26
CA VAL A 135 2.75 8.41 -9.72
C VAL A 135 2.58 9.85 -9.24
N GLY A 136 3.54 10.35 -8.46
CA GLY A 136 3.54 11.71 -7.96
C GLY A 136 4.83 12.04 -7.23
N ALA A 137 5.49 13.12 -7.64
CA ALA A 137 6.71 13.60 -7.02
C ALA A 137 6.41 14.41 -5.74
N PRO A 138 7.39 14.51 -4.81
CA PRO A 138 7.29 15.46 -3.71
C PRO A 138 7.35 16.91 -4.23
N THR A 139 6.64 17.84 -3.60
CA THR A 139 6.63 19.26 -3.97
C THR A 139 7.79 20.06 -3.35
N GLY A 140 8.68 19.40 -2.61
CA GLY A 140 9.84 20.01 -1.97
C GLY A 140 10.86 18.96 -1.49
N THR A 141 11.90 19.44 -0.80
CA THR A 141 13.00 18.60 -0.29
C THR A 141 13.08 18.56 1.24
N ALA A 142 12.31 19.40 1.93
CA ALA A 142 12.23 19.39 3.38
C ALA A 142 11.54 18.11 3.88
N PRO A 143 11.82 17.63 5.11
CA PRO A 143 11.06 16.53 5.71
C PRO A 143 9.56 16.85 5.78
N ASN A 144 8.71 15.83 5.62
CA ASN A 144 7.24 15.98 5.59
C ASN A 144 6.76 17.01 4.56
N GLN A 145 7.40 17.04 3.40
CA GLN A 145 6.95 17.79 2.25
C GLN A 145 5.64 17.22 1.68
N GLY A 146 4.86 18.06 1.01
CA GLY A 146 3.71 17.61 0.23
C GLY A 146 4.10 16.79 -1.00
N TYR A 147 3.09 16.23 -1.65
CA TYR A 147 3.21 15.56 -2.94
C TYR A 147 2.40 16.30 -4.00
N GLU A 148 2.74 16.08 -5.27
CA GLU A 148 1.90 16.49 -6.39
C GLU A 148 0.46 16.02 -6.14
N THR A 149 -0.50 16.90 -6.41
CA THR A 149 -1.93 16.57 -6.30
C THR A 149 -2.25 15.42 -7.26
N VAL A 150 -2.91 14.39 -6.74
CA VAL A 150 -3.38 13.24 -7.52
C VAL A 150 -4.38 13.72 -8.57
N THR A 151 -4.18 13.33 -9.82
CA THR A 151 -5.00 13.78 -10.95
C THR A 151 -6.43 13.21 -10.89
N ALA A 152 -7.33 13.77 -11.71
CA ALA A 152 -8.70 13.26 -11.81
C ALA A 152 -8.71 11.83 -12.39
N GLU A 153 -7.85 11.57 -13.37
CA GLU A 153 -7.69 10.29 -14.05
C GLU A 153 -7.12 9.22 -13.11
N GLN A 154 -6.14 9.61 -12.27
CA GLN A 154 -5.62 8.76 -11.22
C GLN A 154 -6.71 8.40 -10.20
N ASN A 155 -7.47 9.38 -9.71
CA ASN A 155 -8.54 9.13 -8.74
C ASN A 155 -9.66 8.26 -9.34
N ALA A 156 -10.04 8.47 -10.60
CA ALA A 156 -11.02 7.63 -11.28
C ALA A 156 -10.54 6.16 -11.38
N SER A 157 -9.27 5.97 -11.72
CA SER A 157 -8.65 4.64 -11.87
C SER A 157 -8.45 3.97 -10.51
N LEU A 158 -8.08 4.73 -9.49
CA LEU A 158 -7.94 4.27 -8.12
C LEU A 158 -9.29 3.83 -7.54
N ALA A 159 -10.35 4.64 -7.69
CA ALA A 159 -11.70 4.31 -7.22
C ALA A 159 -12.19 3.00 -7.84
N TRP A 160 -12.01 2.85 -9.17
CA TRP A 160 -12.34 1.62 -9.87
C TRP A 160 -11.52 0.42 -9.33
N LEU A 161 -10.19 0.57 -9.25
CA LEU A 161 -9.32 -0.53 -8.83
C LEU A 161 -9.58 -0.96 -7.39
N VAL A 162 -9.76 -0.01 -6.47
CA VAL A 162 -10.11 -0.30 -5.07
C VAL A 162 -11.42 -1.06 -5.01
N LYS A 163 -12.47 -0.61 -5.71
CA LYS A 163 -13.76 -1.33 -5.77
C LYS A 163 -13.59 -2.77 -6.26
N GLU A 164 -12.87 -2.98 -7.36
CA GLU A 164 -12.70 -4.32 -7.94
C GLU A 164 -11.90 -5.25 -7.03
N LEU A 165 -10.88 -4.72 -6.33
CA LEU A 165 -10.08 -5.49 -5.39
C LEU A 165 -10.86 -5.81 -4.11
N THR A 166 -11.61 -4.86 -3.55
CA THR A 166 -12.43 -5.10 -2.36
C THR A 166 -13.51 -6.14 -2.62
N GLU A 167 -14.20 -6.05 -3.77
CA GLU A 167 -15.18 -7.07 -4.18
C GLU A 167 -14.53 -8.43 -4.41
N LYS A 168 -13.36 -8.48 -5.07
CA LYS A 168 -12.69 -9.75 -5.38
C LYS A 168 -12.19 -10.49 -4.14
N PHE A 169 -11.63 -9.76 -3.17
CA PHE A 169 -10.97 -10.34 -2.01
C PHE A 169 -11.84 -10.29 -0.74
N GLY A 170 -13.02 -9.68 -0.79
CA GLY A 170 -13.87 -9.49 0.38
C GLY A 170 -13.26 -8.53 1.41
N VAL A 171 -12.39 -7.62 0.98
CA VAL A 171 -11.78 -6.60 1.85
C VAL A 171 -12.81 -5.50 2.08
N PRO A 172 -13.21 -5.19 3.32
CA PRO A 172 -14.13 -4.10 3.56
C PRO A 172 -13.45 -2.75 3.30
N MET A 173 -14.22 -1.74 2.88
CA MET A 173 -13.69 -0.38 2.64
C MET A 173 -13.03 0.25 3.86
N THR A 174 -13.36 -0.22 5.07
CA THR A 174 -12.70 0.17 6.33
C THR A 174 -11.26 -0.33 6.45
N GLU A 175 -10.83 -1.26 5.59
CA GLU A 175 -9.47 -1.79 5.52
C GLU A 175 -8.71 -1.30 4.26
N VAL A 176 -9.11 -0.14 3.74
CA VAL A 176 -8.39 0.61 2.72
C VAL A 176 -7.79 1.85 3.35
N PHE A 177 -6.46 1.95 3.37
CA PHE A 177 -5.75 3.00 4.10
C PHE A 177 -4.77 3.75 3.21
N ARG A 178 -4.55 5.03 3.52
CA ARG A 178 -3.33 5.73 3.08
C ARG A 178 -2.15 5.20 3.85
N HIS A 179 -0.99 5.12 3.22
CA HIS A 179 0.23 4.63 3.84
C HIS A 179 0.60 5.28 5.19
N PRO A 180 0.43 6.61 5.39
CA PRO A 180 0.76 7.23 6.67
C PRO A 180 -0.19 6.84 7.82
N ALA A 181 -1.37 6.30 7.53
CA ALA A 181 -2.26 5.81 8.57
C ALA A 181 -1.70 4.52 9.22
N VAL A 182 -1.10 3.64 8.41
CA VAL A 182 -0.67 2.30 8.85
C VAL A 182 0.79 2.24 9.31
N SER A 183 1.65 3.14 8.82
CA SER A 183 3.10 3.11 9.03
C SER A 183 3.66 4.51 9.25
N ARG A 184 4.91 4.60 9.74
CA ARG A 184 5.61 5.87 9.95
C ARG A 184 6.23 6.36 8.65
N LYS A 185 5.44 7.12 7.91
CA LYS A 185 5.75 7.65 6.58
C LYS A 185 5.48 9.14 6.53
N ASN A 186 5.77 9.77 5.38
CA ASN A 186 5.47 11.18 5.18
C ASN A 186 3.96 11.39 5.32
N GLU A 187 3.55 12.29 6.21
CA GLU A 187 2.15 12.54 6.55
C GLU A 187 1.28 12.93 5.34
N HIS A 188 1.88 13.57 4.33
CA HIS A 188 1.18 14.04 3.13
C HIS A 188 1.15 13.01 1.98
N GLU A 189 1.72 11.82 2.17
CA GLU A 189 1.68 10.76 1.16
C GLU A 189 0.24 10.32 0.88
N ALA A 190 -0.18 10.38 -0.39
CA ALA A 190 -1.52 10.05 -0.87
C ALA A 190 -2.65 10.89 -0.25
N GLU A 191 -2.34 12.06 0.33
CA GLU A 191 -3.33 12.92 1.01
C GLU A 191 -4.47 13.34 0.08
N SER A 192 -4.16 13.66 -1.18
CA SER A 192 -5.15 14.08 -2.19
C SER A 192 -5.81 12.91 -2.95
N ALA A 193 -5.44 11.66 -2.66
CA ALA A 193 -6.04 10.48 -3.27
C ALA A 193 -7.50 10.28 -2.83
N ARG A 194 -8.35 9.82 -3.74
CA ARG A 194 -9.78 9.57 -3.52
C ARG A 194 -10.19 8.27 -4.20
N TRP A 195 -10.97 7.44 -3.50
CA TRP A 195 -11.48 6.16 -3.97
C TRP A 195 -12.89 5.90 -3.44
#